data_AF-A0AAV9RI32-F1
#
_entry.id   AF-A0AAV9RI32-F1
#
_cell.length_a   1.000
_cell.length_b   1.000
_cell.length_c   1.000
_cell.angle_alpha   90.00
_cell.angle_beta   90.00
_cell.angle_gamma   90.00
#
_symmetry.space_group_name_H-M   'P 1'
#
loop_
_entity.id
_entity.type
_entity.pdbx_description
1 polymer ?
#
loop_
_entity_poly.entity_id
_entity_poly.type
_entity_poly.pdbx_seq_one_letter_code
_entity_poly.pdbx_strand_id
1 'polypeptide(L)'
;MLKGHRIHNKRLQFKMHHVIHSLSHFLFFNDLILCIVVLSRFSLFYCVPASQCSDGSCLMELCIQLSITMLGKQLIQNNLFEIGIPKLKKLIRYIQSEQGAFQEEERQKKLRRYEIDHFLEPFGGLTPEYMEMIIQFGFVTLFVASFPLAPLFALLNNIIEIRLDAKKFVTELRRPVAARAKDIGIWYDILRGVAKVAVIINAFVISFTSDFIPRMVYQYMYSPDGSLHGFVNHTLSYFNVSHFEHGKETMDPMPYGYAVEVCR
;
A
#
# COMPACT_ATOMS: atom_id res chain seq x y z
N MET A 1 -24.28 15.46 28.61
CA MET A 1 -23.86 14.32 27.76
C MET A 1 -23.77 14.64 26.25
N LEU A 2 -24.69 15.42 25.66
CA LEU A 2 -24.74 15.65 24.20
C LEU A 2 -23.53 16.41 23.59
N LYS A 3 -22.84 17.28 24.34
CA LYS A 3 -21.64 18.01 23.87
C LYS A 3 -20.41 17.08 23.72
N GLY A 4 -20.22 16.15 24.65
CA GLY A 4 -19.11 15.18 24.60
C GLY A 4 -19.26 14.19 23.44
N HIS A 5 -20.50 13.71 23.20
CA HIS A 5 -20.80 12.79 22.11
C HIS A 5 -20.59 13.43 20.72
N ARG A 6 -20.90 14.73 20.58
CA ARG A 6 -20.72 15.48 19.33
C ARG A 6 -19.25 15.79 19.04
N ILE A 7 -18.45 16.09 20.06
CA ILE A 7 -16.99 16.30 19.92
C ILE A 7 -16.26 14.99 19.63
N HIS A 8 -16.67 13.89 20.27
CA HIS A 8 -16.15 12.56 19.99
C HIS A 8 -16.44 12.14 18.54
N ASN A 9 -17.67 12.36 18.06
CA ASN A 9 -18.05 12.06 16.68
C ASN A 9 -17.29 12.96 15.67
N LYS A 10 -17.08 14.24 15.97
CA LYS A 10 -16.26 15.13 15.13
C LYS A 10 -14.78 14.73 15.10
N ARG A 11 -14.20 14.28 16.22
CA ARG A 11 -12.82 13.76 16.25
C ARG A 11 -12.67 12.42 15.54
N LEU A 12 -13.69 11.55 15.62
CA LEU A 12 -13.75 10.31 14.84
C LEU A 12 -13.84 10.62 13.35
N GLN A 13 -14.76 11.49 12.94
CA GLN A 13 -14.89 11.95 11.55
C GLN A 13 -13.58 12.57 11.04
N PHE A 14 -12.91 13.40 11.84
CA PHE A 14 -11.63 13.99 11.45
C PHE A 14 -10.52 12.96 11.31
N LYS A 15 -10.35 12.05 12.29
CA LYS A 15 -9.34 10.97 12.22
C LYS A 15 -9.63 10.00 11.08
N MET A 16 -10.88 9.65 10.88
CA MET A 16 -11.33 8.77 9.79
C MET A 16 -11.13 9.47 8.44
N HIS A 17 -11.47 10.75 8.31
CA HIS A 17 -11.17 11.54 7.12
C HIS A 17 -9.67 11.67 6.89
N HIS A 18 -8.83 11.75 7.92
CA HIS A 18 -7.38 11.81 7.77
C HIS A 18 -6.78 10.45 7.39
N VAL A 19 -7.29 9.34 7.94
CA VAL A 19 -6.88 7.98 7.54
C VAL A 19 -7.36 7.68 6.14
N ILE A 20 -8.62 8.01 5.81
CA ILE A 20 -9.17 7.90 4.46
C ILE A 20 -8.42 8.83 3.53
N HIS A 21 -8.07 10.07 3.91
CA HIS A 21 -7.32 10.97 3.04
C HIS A 21 -5.85 10.55 2.93
N SER A 22 -5.21 9.97 3.95
CA SER A 22 -3.85 9.43 3.82
C SER A 22 -3.83 8.14 3.00
N LEU A 23 -4.79 7.24 3.24
CA LEU A 23 -5.01 6.06 2.39
C LEU A 23 -5.33 6.52 0.98
N SER A 24 -6.38 7.32 0.78
CA SER A 24 -6.78 7.90 -0.51
C SER A 24 -5.68 8.71 -1.15
N HIS A 25 -4.85 9.50 -0.46
CA HIS A 25 -3.79 10.28 -1.11
C HIS A 25 -2.63 9.37 -1.52
N PHE A 26 -2.29 8.36 -0.70
CA PHE A 26 -1.30 7.34 -1.06
C PHE A 26 -1.79 6.46 -2.22
N LEU A 27 -3.06 6.08 -2.16
CA LEU A 27 -3.82 5.35 -3.16
C LEU A 27 -4.04 6.19 -4.43
N PHE A 28 -4.31 7.50 -4.35
CA PHE A 28 -4.59 8.41 -5.48
C PHE A 28 -3.31 8.87 -6.18
N PHE A 29 -2.20 8.99 -5.44
CA PHE A 29 -0.88 9.24 -6.02
C PHE A 29 -0.20 7.99 -6.57
N ASN A 30 -0.67 6.77 -6.25
CA ASN A 30 -0.06 5.55 -6.79
C ASN A 30 -1.00 4.73 -7.67
N ASP A 31 -2.22 4.32 -7.27
CA ASP A 31 -2.89 3.21 -7.98
C ASP A 31 -4.42 3.01 -7.83
N LEU A 32 -5.10 3.73 -6.96
CA LEU A 32 -6.55 3.59 -6.78
C LEU A 32 -7.32 4.32 -7.87
N ILE A 33 -6.72 5.30 -8.57
CA ILE A 33 -7.29 5.72 -9.85
C ILE A 33 -7.27 4.54 -10.82
N LEU A 34 -6.23 3.71 -10.90
CA LEU A 34 -6.25 2.54 -11.80
C LEU A 34 -7.25 1.47 -11.33
N CYS A 35 -7.31 1.14 -10.04
CA CYS A 35 -8.27 0.17 -9.51
C CYS A 35 -9.73 0.68 -9.58
N ILE A 36 -9.98 1.93 -9.21
CA ILE A 36 -11.31 2.55 -9.35
C ILE A 36 -11.61 2.81 -10.82
N VAL A 37 -10.68 3.20 -11.69
CA VAL A 37 -10.91 3.36 -13.14
C VAL A 37 -11.14 2.00 -13.79
N VAL A 38 -10.46 0.93 -13.39
CA VAL A 38 -10.74 -0.44 -13.86
C VAL A 38 -12.12 -0.91 -13.36
N LEU A 39 -12.48 -0.63 -12.11
CA LEU A 39 -13.79 -0.98 -11.53
C LEU A 39 -14.95 -0.06 -12.01
N SER A 40 -14.67 1.22 -12.33
CA SER A 40 -15.66 2.24 -12.75
C SER A 40 -15.78 2.39 -14.26
N ARG A 41 -14.76 2.00 -15.05
CA ARG A 41 -14.88 1.79 -16.51
C ARG A 41 -15.80 0.62 -16.86
N PHE A 42 -16.24 -0.15 -15.86
CA PHE A 42 -17.28 -1.16 -16.05
C PHE A 42 -18.71 -0.61 -15.94
N SER A 43 -18.91 0.66 -15.53
CA SER A 43 -20.25 1.25 -15.45
C SER A 43 -20.66 2.14 -16.61
N LEU A 44 -19.80 2.58 -17.54
CA LEU A 44 -20.28 3.28 -18.75
C LEU A 44 -19.19 3.39 -19.82
N PHE A 45 -19.52 2.93 -21.04
CA PHE A 45 -19.06 3.40 -22.37
C PHE A 45 -17.67 4.08 -22.46
N TYR A 46 -16.72 3.41 -23.13
CA TYR A 46 -15.74 3.92 -24.11
C TYR A 46 -14.41 3.15 -24.06
N CYS A 47 -14.16 2.44 -25.15
CA CYS A 47 -12.88 1.86 -25.54
C CYS A 47 -11.87 3.00 -25.78
N VAL A 48 -11.19 3.44 -24.73
CA VAL A 48 -9.93 4.20 -24.79
C VAL A 48 -8.83 3.17 -25.09
N PRO A 49 -7.86 3.47 -25.99
CA PRO A 49 -6.83 2.52 -26.39
C PRO A 49 -6.19 1.88 -25.17
N ALA A 50 -6.35 0.56 -25.07
CA ALA A 50 -5.89 -0.24 -23.96
C ALA A 50 -4.37 -0.06 -23.83
N SER A 51 -3.89 0.28 -22.63
CA SER A 51 -2.61 -0.26 -22.19
C SER A 51 -2.72 -1.77 -22.34
N GLN A 52 -2.00 -2.34 -23.32
CA GLN A 52 -2.06 -3.75 -23.64
C GLN A 52 -1.70 -4.54 -22.38
N CYS A 53 -2.68 -5.23 -21.77
CA CYS A 53 -2.35 -6.24 -20.77
C CYS A 53 -1.59 -7.34 -21.52
N SER A 54 -0.32 -7.55 -21.20
CA SER A 54 0.48 -8.61 -21.79
C SER A 54 -0.11 -9.98 -21.41
N ASP A 55 -0.37 -10.80 -22.43
CA ASP A 55 -0.78 -12.22 -22.42
C ASP A 55 -1.03 -12.83 -21.03
N GLY A 56 -2.26 -12.66 -20.53
CA GLY A 56 -2.73 -13.29 -19.30
C GLY A 56 -2.64 -12.40 -18.06
N SER A 57 -3.72 -11.65 -17.85
CA SER A 57 -4.11 -10.94 -16.63
C SER A 57 -3.26 -9.72 -16.22
N CYS A 58 -3.90 -8.54 -16.24
CA CYS A 58 -3.42 -7.28 -15.67
C CYS A 58 -3.19 -7.32 -14.12
N LEU A 59 -3.44 -8.48 -13.48
CA LEU A 59 -3.16 -8.72 -12.07
C LEU A 59 -1.67 -8.70 -11.76
N MET A 60 -0.82 -9.23 -12.64
CA MET A 60 0.62 -9.36 -12.37
C MET A 60 1.30 -7.98 -12.27
N GLU A 61 0.96 -7.06 -13.17
CA GLU A 61 1.45 -5.68 -13.15
C GLU A 61 0.99 -4.94 -11.88
N LEU A 62 -0.29 -5.10 -11.51
CA LEU A 62 -0.85 -4.56 -10.27
C LEU A 62 -0.14 -5.14 -9.02
N CYS A 63 0.14 -6.45 -9.01
CA CYS A 63 0.85 -7.13 -7.93
C CYS A 63 2.28 -6.62 -7.78
N ILE A 64 3.01 -6.44 -8.89
CA ILE A 64 4.38 -5.94 -8.88
C ILE A 64 4.39 -4.50 -8.36
N GLN A 65 3.48 -3.66 -8.82
CA GLN A 65 3.39 -2.27 -8.39
C GLN A 65 3.00 -2.10 -6.91
N LEU A 66 2.04 -2.90 -6.43
CA LEU A 66 1.67 -2.96 -5.01
C LEU A 66 2.81 -3.51 -4.14
N SER A 67 3.57 -4.49 -4.65
CA SER A 67 4.74 -5.02 -3.96
C SER A 67 5.84 -3.96 -3.85
N ILE A 68 6.14 -3.24 -4.92
CA ILE A 68 7.14 -2.17 -4.94
C ILE A 68 6.75 -1.02 -4.01
N THR A 69 5.47 -0.64 -3.96
CA THR A 69 5.01 0.46 -3.09
C THR A 69 4.93 0.06 -1.62
N MET A 70 4.49 -1.16 -1.29
CA MET A 70 4.46 -1.70 0.08
C MET A 70 5.88 -1.95 0.65
N LEU A 71 6.80 -2.45 -0.19
CA LEU A 71 8.22 -2.66 0.18
C LEU A 71 9.05 -1.38 0.07
N GLY A 72 8.66 -0.42 -0.76
CA GLY A 72 9.44 0.81 -1.00
C GLY A 72 9.16 1.88 0.05
N LYS A 73 7.89 2.21 0.29
CA LYS A 73 7.55 3.32 1.21
C LYS A 73 7.57 2.93 2.68
N GLN A 74 7.05 1.75 3.05
CA GLN A 74 7.00 1.34 4.46
C GLN A 74 8.39 0.94 5.00
N LEU A 75 9.18 0.26 4.17
CA LEU A 75 10.46 -0.35 4.57
C LEU A 75 11.67 0.56 4.38
N ILE A 76 11.69 1.38 3.31
CA ILE A 76 12.86 2.21 2.97
C ILE A 76 12.66 3.66 3.39
N GLN A 77 11.46 4.24 3.35
CA GLN A 77 11.29 5.63 3.81
C GLN A 77 11.19 5.72 5.34
N ASN A 78 10.32 4.97 6.02
CA ASN A 78 10.14 5.13 7.46
C ASN A 78 11.32 4.59 8.29
N ASN A 79 11.69 3.30 8.16
CA ASN A 79 12.84 2.74 8.88
C ASN A 79 14.17 3.45 8.58
N LEU A 80 14.43 3.85 7.32
CA LEU A 80 15.69 4.52 6.95
C LEU A 80 15.68 6.01 7.33
N PHE A 81 14.57 6.75 7.22
CA PHE A 81 14.57 8.15 7.63
C PHE A 81 14.66 8.26 9.16
N GLU A 82 13.99 7.37 9.89
CA GLU A 82 13.98 7.42 11.36
C GLU A 82 15.29 6.92 11.99
N ILE A 83 15.91 5.85 11.48
CA ILE A 83 17.24 5.43 11.96
C ILE A 83 18.35 6.26 11.31
N GLY A 84 18.23 6.50 10.01
CA GLY A 84 19.30 7.00 9.15
C GLY A 84 19.50 8.49 9.27
N ILE A 85 18.47 9.33 9.36
CA ILE A 85 18.67 10.79 9.50
C ILE A 85 19.39 11.16 10.80
N PRO A 86 18.99 10.72 12.00
CA PRO A 86 19.68 11.11 13.22
C PRO A 86 21.11 10.56 13.27
N LYS A 87 21.35 9.33 12.78
CA LYS A 87 22.68 8.72 12.68
C LYS A 87 23.56 9.41 11.63
N LEU A 88 23.03 9.74 10.45
CA LEU A 88 23.76 10.41 9.38
C LEU A 88 24.04 11.87 9.72
N LYS A 89 23.09 12.58 10.32
CA LYS A 89 23.29 13.95 10.83
C LYS A 89 24.27 13.97 12.01
N LYS A 90 24.37 12.89 12.79
CA LYS A 90 25.41 12.71 13.82
C LYS A 90 26.77 12.37 13.19
N LEU A 91 26.82 11.52 12.16
CA LEU A 91 28.05 11.15 11.45
C LEU A 91 28.62 12.34 10.65
N ILE A 92 27.78 13.10 9.95
CA ILE A 92 28.18 14.32 9.24
C ILE A 92 28.71 15.36 10.23
N ARG A 93 28.07 15.55 11.39
CA ARG A 93 28.58 16.41 12.46
C ARG A 93 29.88 15.89 13.07
N TYR A 94 30.03 14.58 13.23
CA TYR A 94 31.25 13.94 13.72
C TYR A 94 32.43 14.15 12.74
N ILE A 95 32.20 13.94 11.45
CA ILE A 95 33.21 14.16 10.39
C ILE A 95 33.52 15.65 10.23
N GLN A 96 32.53 16.55 10.38
CA GLN A 96 32.74 18.01 10.34
C GLN A 96 33.36 18.59 11.62
N SER A 97 33.44 17.85 12.73
CA SER A 97 33.93 18.39 13.99
C SER A 97 34.70 17.38 14.84
N GLU A 98 35.98 17.18 14.52
CA GLU A 98 36.94 16.64 15.49
C GLU A 98 37.07 17.53 16.75
N GLN A 99 36.69 18.81 16.69
CA GLN A 99 36.72 19.73 17.85
C GLN A 99 35.38 19.87 18.61
N GLY A 100 34.25 19.50 18.01
CA GLY A 100 32.91 19.74 18.60
C GLY A 100 32.36 18.58 19.42
N ALA A 101 32.66 17.33 19.04
CA ALA A 101 32.17 16.14 19.73
C ALA A 101 32.77 15.97 21.14
N PHE A 102 34.05 16.33 21.33
CA PHE A 102 34.72 16.29 22.63
C PHE A 102 34.13 17.33 23.61
N GLN A 103 33.84 18.54 23.13
CA GLN A 103 33.19 19.59 23.93
C GLN A 103 31.74 19.27 24.30
N GLU A 104 30.99 18.61 23.40
CA GLU A 104 29.61 18.18 23.67
C GLU A 104 29.56 17.03 24.69
N GLU A 105 30.49 16.07 24.63
CA GLU A 105 30.63 15.00 25.64
C GLU A 105 31.08 15.55 27.01
N GLU A 106 32.05 16.48 27.06
CA GLU A 106 32.44 17.15 28.30
C GLU A 106 31.29 18.00 28.88
N ARG A 107 30.54 18.70 28.02
CA ARG A 107 29.36 19.47 28.43
C ARG A 107 28.25 18.55 28.95
N GLN A 108 27.97 17.43 28.27
CA GLN A 108 27.02 16.42 28.76
C GLN A 108 27.42 15.82 30.11
N LYS A 109 28.72 15.59 30.35
CA LYS A 109 29.23 15.15 31.66
C LYS A 109 29.04 16.19 32.77
N LYS A 110 28.96 17.48 32.42
CA LYS A 110 28.77 18.59 33.37
C LYS A 110 27.31 18.96 33.59
N LEU A 111 26.42 18.62 32.65
CA LEU A 111 24.99 18.91 32.72
C LEU A 111 24.31 18.01 33.76
N ARG A 112 23.36 18.59 34.48
CA ARG A 112 22.52 17.83 35.42
C ARG A 112 21.49 17.02 34.64
N ARG A 113 21.05 15.92 35.24
CA ARG A 113 20.17 14.93 34.57
C ARG A 113 18.89 15.54 34.00
N TYR A 114 18.29 16.52 34.68
CA TYR A 114 17.10 17.22 34.20
C TYR A 114 17.37 18.13 32.98
N GLU A 115 18.60 18.62 32.82
CA GLU A 115 18.99 19.47 31.69
C GLU A 115 19.15 18.63 30.43
N ILE A 116 19.76 17.46 30.56
CA ILE A 116 19.87 16.46 29.50
C ILE A 116 18.47 16.07 29.01
N ASP A 117 17.56 15.76 29.95
CA ASP A 117 16.17 15.41 29.62
C ASP A 117 15.41 16.58 28.97
N HIS A 118 15.76 17.83 29.28
CA HIS A 118 15.15 19.01 28.67
C HIS A 118 15.60 19.26 27.22
N PHE A 119 16.67 18.65 26.74
CA PHE A 119 17.09 18.78 25.33
C PHE A 119 16.48 17.71 24.40
N LEU A 120 15.89 16.65 24.95
CA LEU A 120 15.18 15.61 24.17
C LEU A 120 13.90 16.16 23.52
N GLU A 121 13.37 15.47 22.52
CA GLU A 121 12.15 15.89 21.83
C GLU A 121 10.90 15.65 22.70
N PRO A 122 9.95 16.61 22.78
CA PRO A 122 8.71 16.41 23.52
C PRO A 122 7.84 15.34 22.87
N PHE A 123 7.14 14.56 23.70
CA PHE A 123 6.25 13.51 23.22
C PHE A 123 5.03 14.07 22.48
N GLY A 124 4.94 13.82 21.17
CA GLY A 124 3.88 14.30 20.27
C GLY A 124 2.55 13.56 20.34
N GLY A 125 2.41 12.55 21.20
CA GLY A 125 1.25 11.67 21.28
C GLY A 125 1.40 10.41 20.42
N LEU A 126 0.55 9.40 20.65
CA LEU A 126 0.58 8.09 19.95
C LEU A 126 -0.18 8.08 18.61
N THR A 127 -0.81 9.19 18.24
CA THR A 127 -1.69 9.25 17.08
C THR A 127 -1.01 8.94 15.75
N PRO A 128 0.17 9.50 15.40
CA PRO A 128 0.85 9.16 14.14
C PRO A 128 1.32 7.71 14.09
N GLU A 129 1.79 7.15 15.20
CA GLU A 129 2.24 5.75 15.31
C GLU A 129 1.06 4.78 15.06
N TYR A 130 -0.11 5.07 15.63
CA TYR A 130 -1.32 4.28 15.33
C TYR A 130 -1.81 4.45 13.89
N MET A 131 -1.66 5.63 13.28
CA MET A 131 -2.05 5.85 11.88
C MET A 131 -1.19 4.98 10.95
N GLU A 132 0.11 4.94 11.19
CA GLU A 132 1.04 4.13 10.42
C GLU A 132 0.68 2.65 10.45
N MET A 133 0.46 2.09 11.65
CA MET A 133 0.07 0.68 11.79
C MET A 133 -1.27 0.37 11.11
N ILE A 134 -2.25 1.28 11.17
CA ILE A 134 -3.56 1.06 10.55
C ILE A 134 -3.47 1.13 9.03
N ILE A 135 -2.63 2.01 8.50
CA ILE A 135 -2.38 2.10 7.05
C ILE A 135 -1.75 0.80 6.56
N GLN A 136 -0.74 0.28 7.26
CA GLN A 136 -0.11 -1.00 6.95
C GLN A 136 -1.12 -2.16 7.00
N PHE A 137 -1.98 -2.20 8.03
CA PHE A 137 -3.06 -3.18 8.12
C PHE A 137 -4.05 -3.08 6.94
N GLY A 138 -4.41 -1.85 6.54
CA GLY A 138 -5.26 -1.60 5.38
C GLY A 138 -4.66 -2.18 4.10
N PHE A 139 -3.38 -1.94 3.83
CA PHE A 139 -2.71 -2.50 2.65
C PHE A 139 -2.68 -4.02 2.66
N VAL A 140 -2.32 -4.63 3.78
CA VAL A 140 -2.27 -6.09 3.89
C VAL A 140 -3.64 -6.71 3.66
N THR A 141 -4.70 -6.13 4.23
CA THR A 141 -6.04 -6.72 4.15
C THR A 141 -6.75 -6.45 2.84
N LEU A 142 -6.58 -5.26 2.23
CA LEU A 142 -7.26 -4.89 0.99
C LEU A 142 -6.71 -5.60 -0.26
N PHE A 143 -5.43 -5.99 -0.23
CA PHE A 143 -4.73 -6.51 -1.41
C PHE A 143 -4.22 -7.96 -1.25
N VAL A 144 -4.69 -8.67 -0.21
CA VAL A 144 -4.26 -10.05 0.05
C VAL A 144 -4.63 -11.01 -1.08
N ALA A 145 -5.76 -10.78 -1.77
CA ALA A 145 -6.18 -11.62 -2.89
C ALA A 145 -5.22 -11.54 -4.09
N SER A 146 -4.53 -10.41 -4.25
CA SER A 146 -3.56 -10.19 -5.33
C SER A 146 -2.16 -10.64 -4.90
N PHE A 147 -1.73 -10.30 -3.68
CA PHE A 147 -0.39 -10.61 -3.17
C PHE A 147 -0.42 -11.45 -1.87
N PRO A 148 -0.33 -12.78 -1.95
CA PRO A 148 -0.45 -13.65 -0.78
C PRO A 148 0.75 -13.56 0.19
N LEU A 149 1.90 -13.05 -0.26
CA LEU A 149 3.10 -12.86 0.58
C LEU A 149 3.07 -11.55 1.38
N ALA A 150 2.09 -10.66 1.16
CA ALA A 150 1.99 -9.38 1.87
C ALA A 150 2.07 -9.50 3.40
N PRO A 151 1.38 -10.46 4.05
CA PRO A 151 1.42 -10.61 5.51
C PRO A 151 2.82 -10.96 6.04
N LEU A 152 3.63 -11.68 5.27
CA LEU A 152 4.99 -12.05 5.66
C LEU A 152 5.88 -10.81 5.75
N PHE A 153 5.81 -9.93 4.75
CA PHE A 153 6.55 -8.66 4.75
C PHE A 153 6.08 -7.74 5.85
N ALA A 154 4.77 -7.68 6.10
CA ALA A 154 4.22 -6.91 7.22
C ALA A 154 4.71 -7.44 8.58
N LEU A 155 4.85 -8.75 8.74
CA LEU A 155 5.38 -9.35 9.97
C LEU A 155 6.84 -8.93 10.20
N LEU A 156 7.69 -9.02 9.17
CA LEU A 156 9.08 -8.60 9.26
C LEU A 156 9.20 -7.11 9.62
N ASN A 157 8.37 -6.27 9.02
CA ASN A 157 8.30 -4.85 9.33
C ASN A 157 7.92 -4.62 10.78
N ASN A 158 6.86 -5.27 11.26
CA ASN A 158 6.40 -5.13 12.64
C ASN A 158 7.47 -5.56 13.66
N ILE A 159 8.28 -6.59 13.36
CA ILE A 159 9.38 -7.02 14.23
C ILE A 159 10.45 -5.94 14.35
N ILE A 160 10.82 -5.32 13.23
CA ILE A 160 11.81 -4.24 13.20
C ILE A 160 11.23 -3.00 13.91
N GLU A 161 10.01 -2.63 13.58
CA GLU A 161 9.29 -1.45 14.08
C GLU A 161 9.22 -1.45 15.61
N ILE A 162 8.81 -2.56 16.23
CA ILE A 162 8.74 -2.70 17.69
C ILE A 162 10.09 -2.37 18.35
N ARG A 163 11.21 -2.75 17.73
CA ARG A 163 12.55 -2.48 18.27
C ARG A 163 12.95 -1.01 18.07
N LEU A 164 12.56 -0.39 16.97
CA LEU A 164 12.86 1.00 16.67
C LEU A 164 12.05 1.95 17.52
N ASP A 165 10.74 1.72 17.64
CA ASP A 165 9.86 2.45 18.55
C ASP A 165 10.38 2.37 19.99
N ALA A 166 10.72 1.17 20.46
CA ALA A 166 11.27 1.00 21.80
C ALA A 166 12.56 1.82 21.99
N LYS A 167 13.42 1.86 20.98
CA LYS A 167 14.65 2.65 21.02
C LYS A 167 14.35 4.15 21.02
N LYS A 168 13.46 4.63 20.14
CA LYS A 168 12.99 6.03 20.08
C LYS A 168 12.46 6.51 21.44
N PHE A 169 11.62 5.70 22.08
CA PHE A 169 11.08 6.00 23.42
C PHE A 169 12.14 6.05 24.52
N VAL A 170 13.21 5.26 24.40
CA VAL A 170 14.26 5.19 25.42
C VAL A 170 15.36 6.23 25.21
N THR A 171 15.69 6.58 23.96
CA THR A 171 16.87 7.40 23.66
C THR A 171 16.60 8.79 23.08
N GLU A 172 15.43 9.03 22.49
CA GLU A 172 15.17 10.26 21.70
C GLU A 172 14.04 11.12 22.27
N LEU A 173 13.07 10.49 22.93
CA LEU A 173 11.90 11.18 23.49
C LEU A 173 12.03 11.45 24.98
N ARG A 174 11.44 12.56 25.44
CA ARG A 174 11.20 12.80 26.86
C ARG A 174 10.19 11.79 27.40
N ARG A 175 10.42 11.35 28.64
CA ARG A 175 9.53 10.39 29.32
C ARG A 175 8.10 10.94 29.37
N PRO A 176 7.12 10.28 28.72
CA PRO A 176 5.73 10.72 28.75
C PRO A 176 5.11 10.46 30.13
N VAL A 177 4.10 11.24 30.47
CA VAL A 177 3.31 11.02 31.69
C VAL A 177 2.46 9.78 31.50
N ALA A 178 2.55 8.82 32.43
CA ALA A 178 1.79 7.58 32.37
C ALA A 178 0.29 7.86 32.49
N ALA A 179 -0.44 7.66 31.40
CA ALA A 179 -1.90 7.67 31.37
C ALA A 179 -2.44 6.24 31.35
N ARG A 180 -3.44 5.94 32.19
CA ARG A 180 -4.13 4.65 32.16
C ARG A 180 -5.27 4.71 31.14
N ALA A 181 -5.29 3.77 30.20
CA ALA A 181 -6.37 3.57 29.25
C ALA A 181 -6.86 2.12 29.33
N LYS A 182 -8.17 1.91 29.21
CA LYS A 182 -8.79 0.58 29.24
C LYS A 182 -8.64 -0.16 27.91
N ASP A 183 -8.72 0.58 26.81
CA ASP A 183 -8.78 0.05 25.45
C ASP A 183 -7.95 0.94 24.49
N ILE A 184 -7.64 0.42 23.30
CA ILE A 184 -7.03 1.22 22.20
C ILE A 184 -7.95 2.35 21.71
N GLY A 185 -9.23 2.31 22.12
CA GLY A 185 -10.23 3.32 21.84
C GLY A 185 -10.70 3.31 20.39
N ILE A 186 -10.75 4.48 19.78
CA ILE A 186 -11.36 4.72 18.47
C ILE A 186 -10.72 3.93 17.32
N TRP A 187 -9.47 3.52 17.48
CA TRP A 187 -8.72 2.77 16.49
C TRP A 187 -9.29 1.36 16.29
N TYR A 188 -9.92 0.77 17.30
CA TYR A 188 -10.60 -0.52 17.16
C TYR A 188 -11.76 -0.46 16.16
N ASP A 189 -12.59 0.59 16.26
CA ASP A 189 -13.73 0.78 15.37
C ASP A 189 -13.27 1.02 13.93
N ILE A 190 -12.17 1.74 13.75
CA ILE A 190 -11.55 1.97 12.44
C ILE A 190 -11.04 0.64 11.85
N LEU A 191 -10.29 -0.15 12.62
CA LEU A 191 -9.81 -1.47 12.18
C LEU A 191 -10.96 -2.40 11.79
N ARG A 192 -12.04 -2.42 12.59
CA ARG A 192 -13.26 -3.17 12.28
C ARG A 192 -13.93 -2.70 10.99
N GLY A 193 -13.97 -1.38 10.75
CA GLY A 193 -14.49 -0.80 9.52
C GLY A 193 -13.69 -1.21 8.29
N VAL A 194 -12.36 -1.06 8.36
CA VAL A 194 -11.43 -1.45 7.29
C VAL A 194 -11.54 -2.94 6.98
N ALA A 195 -11.60 -3.80 7.99
CA ALA A 195 -11.74 -5.24 7.79
C ALA A 195 -13.02 -5.63 7.04
N LYS A 196 -14.15 -4.99 7.34
CA LYS A 196 -15.42 -5.24 6.62
C LYS A 196 -15.34 -4.81 5.15
N VAL A 197 -14.76 -3.63 4.90
CA VAL A 197 -14.57 -3.12 3.54
C VAL A 197 -13.60 -3.99 2.75
N ALA A 198 -12.56 -4.51 3.40
CA ALA A 198 -11.60 -5.42 2.78
C ALA A 198 -12.23 -6.71 2.25
N VAL A 199 -13.22 -7.29 2.96
CA VAL A 199 -13.94 -8.47 2.47
C VAL A 199 -14.65 -8.18 1.15
N ILE A 200 -15.34 -7.04 1.07
CA ILE A 200 -16.09 -6.63 -0.12
C ILE A 200 -15.13 -6.40 -1.30
N ILE A 201 -14.04 -5.68 -1.07
CA ILE A 201 -13.07 -5.36 -2.13
C ILE A 201 -12.37 -6.62 -2.64
N ASN A 202 -11.89 -7.51 -1.75
CA ASN A 202 -11.27 -8.75 -2.19
C ASN A 202 -12.23 -9.65 -2.97
N ALA A 203 -13.52 -9.68 -2.61
CA ALA A 203 -14.53 -10.42 -3.38
C ALA A 203 -14.64 -9.87 -4.82
N PHE A 204 -14.68 -8.55 -4.97
CA PHE A 204 -14.71 -7.90 -6.29
C PHE A 204 -13.43 -8.12 -7.10
N VAL A 205 -12.26 -8.07 -6.46
CA VAL A 205 -10.97 -8.33 -7.10
C VAL A 205 -10.92 -9.77 -7.63
N ILE A 206 -11.36 -10.74 -6.84
CA ILE A 206 -11.42 -12.14 -7.27
C ILE A 206 -12.44 -12.33 -8.39
N SER A 207 -13.61 -11.68 -8.31
CA SER A 207 -14.67 -11.91 -9.30
C SER A 207 -14.38 -11.28 -10.66
N PHE A 208 -13.82 -10.07 -10.68
CA PHE A 208 -13.70 -9.29 -11.90
C PHE A 208 -12.30 -9.27 -12.50
N THR A 209 -11.27 -9.41 -11.66
CA THR A 209 -9.88 -9.27 -12.11
C THR A 209 -9.19 -10.63 -12.28
N SER A 210 -9.67 -11.67 -11.61
CA SER A 210 -9.11 -13.02 -11.72
C SER A 210 -9.75 -13.82 -12.85
N ASP A 211 -8.91 -14.58 -13.58
CA ASP A 211 -9.38 -15.60 -14.51
C ASP A 211 -10.10 -16.78 -13.82
N PHE A 212 -10.22 -16.76 -12.50
CA PHE A 212 -10.82 -17.82 -11.72
C PHE A 212 -12.26 -18.15 -12.17
N ILE A 213 -13.11 -17.14 -12.33
CA ILE A 213 -14.50 -17.34 -12.78
C ILE A 213 -14.56 -17.88 -14.22
N PRO A 214 -13.92 -17.25 -15.24
CA PRO A 214 -13.97 -17.77 -16.61
C PRO A 214 -13.41 -19.20 -16.73
N ARG A 215 -12.33 -19.52 -16.02
CA ARG A 215 -11.76 -20.89 -16.01
C ARG A 215 -12.74 -21.88 -15.40
N MET A 216 -13.39 -21.53 -14.30
CA MET A 216 -14.39 -22.37 -13.65
C MET A 216 -15.60 -22.59 -14.56
N VAL A 217 -16.14 -21.53 -15.17
CA VAL A 217 -17.26 -21.63 -16.11
C VAL A 217 -16.90 -22.52 -17.30
N TYR A 218 -15.69 -22.38 -17.85
CA TYR A 218 -15.22 -23.26 -18.92
C TYR A 218 -15.17 -24.72 -18.49
N GLN A 219 -14.61 -25.02 -17.31
CA GLN A 219 -14.51 -26.39 -16.80
C GLN A 219 -15.86 -27.05 -16.56
N TYR A 220 -16.83 -26.31 -16.01
CA TYR A 220 -18.14 -26.89 -15.67
C TYR A 220 -19.14 -26.92 -16.82
N MET A 221 -19.11 -25.95 -17.74
CA MET A 221 -20.15 -25.80 -18.77
C MET A 221 -19.68 -26.19 -20.18
N TYR A 222 -18.39 -26.07 -20.48
CA TYR A 222 -17.87 -26.20 -21.84
C TYR A 222 -16.86 -27.35 -22.02
N SER A 223 -16.16 -27.75 -20.96
CA SER A 223 -15.16 -28.81 -21.03
C SER A 223 -15.81 -30.19 -21.00
N PRO A 224 -15.60 -31.05 -22.00
CA PRO A 224 -16.16 -32.40 -22.03
C PRO A 224 -15.54 -33.32 -20.95
N ASP A 225 -14.28 -33.08 -20.57
CA ASP A 225 -13.53 -33.91 -19.63
C ASP A 225 -13.32 -33.22 -18.26
N GLY A 226 -13.86 -32.01 -18.07
CA GLY A 226 -13.58 -31.16 -16.90
C GLY A 226 -12.15 -30.61 -16.86
N SER A 227 -11.34 -30.87 -17.88
CA SER A 227 -9.97 -30.36 -18.00
C SER A 227 -9.95 -28.93 -18.53
N LEU A 228 -8.84 -28.21 -18.30
CA LEU A 228 -8.64 -26.86 -18.83
C LEU A 228 -8.07 -26.86 -20.27
N HIS A 229 -8.01 -28.02 -20.93
CA HIS A 229 -7.53 -28.12 -22.30
C HIS A 229 -8.45 -27.35 -23.25
N GLY A 230 -7.87 -26.48 -24.09
CA GLY A 230 -8.63 -25.66 -25.03
C GLY A 230 -9.19 -24.36 -24.47
N PHE A 231 -9.01 -24.05 -23.17
CA PHE A 231 -9.50 -22.82 -22.55
C PHE A 231 -9.01 -21.54 -23.25
N VAL A 232 -7.73 -21.48 -23.61
CA VAL A 232 -7.15 -20.34 -24.33
C VAL A 232 -7.82 -20.17 -25.70
N ASN A 233 -8.04 -21.26 -26.42
CA ASN A 233 -8.69 -21.24 -27.73
C ASN A 233 -10.17 -20.81 -27.66
N HIS A 234 -10.86 -21.11 -26.56
CA HIS A 234 -12.23 -20.67 -26.30
C HIS A 234 -12.32 -19.20 -25.88
N THR A 235 -11.29 -18.69 -25.20
CA THR A 235 -11.29 -17.33 -24.65
C THR A 235 -10.88 -16.29 -25.69
N LEU A 236 -10.01 -16.65 -26.63
CA LEU A 236 -9.56 -15.76 -27.70
C LEU A 236 -10.66 -15.50 -28.73
N SER A 237 -10.89 -14.24 -29.07
CA SER A 237 -11.86 -13.81 -30.09
C SER A 237 -11.18 -13.65 -31.44
N TYR A 238 -11.86 -14.04 -32.52
CA TYR A 238 -11.34 -13.83 -33.88
C TYR A 238 -11.61 -12.40 -34.34
N PHE A 239 -10.56 -11.72 -34.78
CA PHE A 239 -10.66 -10.41 -35.43
C PHE A 239 -10.08 -10.48 -36.85
N ASN A 240 -10.89 -10.14 -37.84
CA ASN A 240 -10.43 -10.09 -39.24
C ASN A 240 -9.74 -8.75 -39.49
N VAL A 241 -8.53 -8.79 -40.04
CA VAL A 241 -7.70 -7.61 -40.32
C VAL A 241 -8.38 -6.68 -41.34
N SER A 242 -9.25 -7.18 -42.19
CA SER A 242 -10.04 -6.34 -43.11
C SER A 242 -10.99 -5.36 -42.43
N HIS A 243 -11.28 -5.51 -41.13
CA HIS A 243 -12.18 -4.64 -40.38
C HIS A 243 -11.48 -3.44 -39.71
N PHE A 244 -10.19 -3.19 -39.99
CA PHE A 244 -9.52 -2.01 -39.46
C PHE A 244 -10.16 -0.72 -40.01
N GLU A 245 -10.39 0.25 -39.12
CA GLU A 245 -10.74 1.61 -39.54
C GLU A 245 -9.57 2.23 -40.30
N HIS A 246 -9.89 3.00 -41.35
CA HIS A 246 -8.90 3.57 -42.24
C HIS A 246 -7.88 4.45 -41.47
N GLY A 247 -6.59 4.12 -41.59
CA GLY A 247 -5.50 4.81 -40.90
C GLY A 247 -5.15 4.29 -39.50
N LYS A 248 -5.78 3.21 -39.01
CA LYS A 248 -5.40 2.47 -37.79
C LYS A 248 -4.79 1.09 -38.07
N GLU A 249 -4.43 0.83 -39.31
CA GLU A 249 -3.76 -0.40 -39.73
C GLU A 249 -2.36 -0.50 -39.12
N THR A 250 -1.82 -1.72 -39.04
CA THR A 250 -0.47 -1.92 -38.52
C THR A 250 0.56 -1.28 -39.45
N MET A 251 1.53 -0.57 -38.87
CA MET A 251 2.61 0.07 -39.65
C MET A 251 3.48 -0.95 -40.41
N ASP A 252 3.49 -2.21 -39.95
CA ASP A 252 4.08 -3.34 -40.65
C ASP A 252 2.98 -4.38 -40.98
N PRO A 253 2.67 -4.62 -42.26
CA PRO A 253 1.67 -5.60 -42.69
C PRO A 253 2.19 -7.04 -42.70
N MET A 254 3.50 -7.28 -42.54
CA MET A 254 4.10 -8.63 -42.53
C MET A 254 5.12 -8.82 -41.40
N PRO A 255 4.69 -8.72 -40.12
CA PRO A 255 5.59 -8.81 -38.97
C PRO A 255 6.35 -10.14 -38.86
N TYR A 256 5.84 -11.21 -39.49
CA TYR A 256 6.43 -12.55 -39.48
C TYR A 256 6.86 -13.04 -40.88
N GLY A 257 6.89 -12.15 -41.88
CA GLY A 257 7.26 -12.49 -43.27
C GLY A 257 6.13 -13.09 -44.11
N TYR A 258 4.89 -13.11 -43.59
CA TYR A 258 3.68 -13.46 -44.33
C TYR A 258 2.53 -12.53 -43.92
N ALA A 259 1.53 -12.40 -44.80
CA ALA A 259 0.34 -11.59 -44.54
C ALA A 259 -0.55 -12.25 -43.49
N VAL A 260 -0.90 -11.51 -42.44
CA VAL A 260 -1.80 -11.97 -41.39
C VAL A 260 -3.24 -11.61 -41.76
N GLU A 261 -4.09 -12.61 -41.97
CA GLU A 261 -5.49 -12.40 -42.34
C GLU A 261 -6.42 -12.26 -41.11
N VAL A 262 -6.07 -12.95 -40.02
CA VAL A 262 -6.88 -13.02 -38.79
C VAL A 262 -5.97 -12.88 -37.57
N CYS A 263 -6.34 -11.95 -36.70
CA CYS A 263 -5.74 -11.77 -35.38
C CYS A 263 -6.62 -12.45 -34.32
N ARG A 264 -5.99 -12.86 -33.22
CA ARG A 264 -6.65 -13.40 -32.03
C ARG A 264 -6.21 -12.63 -30.80
#